data_AF-A0A952V6U7-F1
#
_entry.id   AF-A0A952V6U7-F1
#
_cell.length_a   1.000
_cell.length_b   1.000
_cell.length_c   1.000
_cell.angle_alpha   90.00
_cell.angle_beta   90.00
_cell.angle_gamma   90.00
#
_symmetry.space_group_name_H-M   'P 1'
#
loop_
_entity.id
_entity.type
_entity.pdbx_description
1 polymer ?
#
loop_
_entity_poly.entity_id
_entity_poly.type
_entity_poly.pdbx_seq_one_letter_code
_entity_poly.pdbx_strand_id
1 'polypeptide(L)'
;MFAGREIVDVDPKALSSTIEFLTAMITPALLISATGSLVLSTSTRLGRVVDRVRALEVRVGELIYAQDKDAIPLYEKRVEVVIDLIDLVTSRSRLLQRAMTTFYYGLMFFILTSVAIAIVGIFPAVYRWLPIPIGIVGIIFLFYGSILMLKETRMATATINEEMDFVWELARKVAPKDVAARYDHKGRIKGYNGPKVSKTLGGE
;
A
#
# COMPACT_ATOMS: atom_id res chain seq x y z
N MET A 1 68.66 3.44 -13.66
CA MET A 1 67.45 3.78 -14.42
C MET A 1 66.21 3.42 -13.60
N PHE A 2 65.89 4.19 -12.55
CA PHE A 2 64.62 4.13 -11.81
C PHE A 2 64.45 5.46 -11.07
N ALA A 3 64.20 6.53 -11.84
CA ALA A 3 63.79 7.82 -11.30
C ALA A 3 62.29 7.98 -11.61
N GLY A 4 61.52 8.40 -10.61
CA GLY A 4 60.12 8.79 -10.81
C GLY A 4 59.10 7.79 -10.26
N ARG A 5 59.09 7.58 -8.94
CA ARG A 5 57.80 7.41 -8.26
C ARG A 5 57.34 8.83 -7.92
N GLU A 6 56.56 9.42 -8.81
CA GLU A 6 55.68 10.53 -8.45
C GLU A 6 54.84 10.07 -7.25
N ILE A 7 55.23 10.53 -6.06
CA ILE A 7 54.31 10.62 -4.96
C ILE A 7 53.22 11.57 -5.46
N VAL A 8 52.08 10.99 -5.85
CA VAL A 8 50.87 11.75 -6.15
C VAL A 8 50.59 12.58 -4.91
N ASP A 9 50.87 13.88 -4.98
CA ASP A 9 50.64 14.82 -3.90
C ASP A 9 49.12 15.03 -3.80
N VAL A 10 48.46 14.09 -3.12
CA VAL A 10 47.01 14.15 -2.90
C VAL A 10 46.77 15.29 -1.93
N ASP A 11 46.24 16.41 -2.41
CA ASP A 11 45.88 17.54 -1.56
C ASP A 11 44.90 17.05 -0.47
N PRO A 12 45.33 17.03 0.82
CA PRO A 12 44.52 16.51 1.91
C PRO A 12 43.21 17.29 2.09
N LYS A 13 43.14 18.55 1.62
CA LYS A 13 41.90 19.34 1.65
C LYS A 13 40.89 18.86 0.61
N ALA A 14 41.36 18.54 -0.60
CA ALA A 14 40.51 18.00 -1.66
C ALA A 14 39.92 16.63 -1.29
N LEU A 15 40.70 15.81 -0.59
CA LEU A 15 40.23 14.53 -0.07
C LEU A 15 39.17 14.72 1.03
N SER A 16 39.38 15.64 1.96
CA SER A 16 38.41 15.97 3.01
C SER A 16 37.07 16.45 2.44
N SER A 17 37.10 17.37 1.47
CA SER A 17 35.88 17.87 0.82
C SER A 17 35.13 16.78 0.04
N THR A 18 35.86 15.85 -0.58
CA THR A 18 35.27 14.72 -1.31
C THR A 18 34.58 13.75 -0.35
N ILE A 19 35.19 13.45 0.80
CA ILE A 19 34.60 12.58 1.81
C ILE A 19 33.35 13.23 2.43
N GLU A 20 33.40 14.53 2.74
CA GLU A 20 32.23 15.27 3.24
C GLU A 20 31.06 15.22 2.24
N PHE A 21 31.36 15.41 0.95
CA PHE A 21 30.38 15.33 -0.13
C PHE A 21 29.74 13.95 -0.25
N LEU A 22 30.56 12.88 -0.32
CA LEU A 22 30.07 11.51 -0.40
C LEU A 22 29.26 11.12 0.85
N THR A 23 29.69 11.58 2.03
CA THR A 23 28.98 11.34 3.29
C THR A 23 27.61 12.02 3.31
N ALA A 24 27.51 13.24 2.80
CA ALA A 24 26.23 13.95 2.68
C ALA A 24 25.22 13.21 1.78
N MET A 25 25.70 12.46 0.77
CA MET A 25 24.85 11.67 -0.12
C MET A 25 24.32 10.36 0.50
N ILE A 26 24.88 9.90 1.62
CA ILE A 26 24.43 8.66 2.29
C ILE A 26 22.98 8.80 2.75
N THR A 27 22.62 9.95 3.34
CA THR A 27 21.27 10.19 3.88
C THR A 27 20.17 10.07 2.82
N PRO A 28 20.22 10.83 1.70
CA PRO A 28 19.20 10.67 0.65
C PRO A 28 19.24 9.29 0.00
N ALA A 29 20.40 8.64 -0.13
CA ALA A 29 20.48 7.27 -0.66
C ALA A 29 19.73 6.25 0.22
N LEU A 30 19.86 6.36 1.55
CA LEU A 30 19.13 5.53 2.50
C LEU A 30 17.62 5.82 2.44
N LEU A 31 17.22 7.10 2.36
CA LEU A 31 15.82 7.48 2.24
C LEU A 31 15.18 6.98 0.92
N ILE A 32 15.90 7.07 -0.20
CA ILE A 32 15.50 6.48 -1.49
C ILE A 32 15.29 4.97 -1.34
N SER A 33 16.24 4.26 -0.71
CA SER A 33 16.17 2.80 -0.52
C SER A 33 15.00 2.39 0.38
N ALA A 34 14.78 3.11 1.48
CA ALA A 34 13.65 2.88 2.37
C ALA A 34 12.32 3.14 1.65
N THR A 35 12.22 4.24 0.90
CA THR A 35 11.04 4.56 0.08
C THR A 35 10.78 3.51 -0.99
N GLY A 36 11.83 3.04 -1.67
CA GLY A 36 11.73 1.97 -2.66
C GLY A 36 11.16 0.68 -2.08
N SER A 37 11.59 0.33 -0.86
CA SER A 37 11.05 -0.83 -0.14
C SER A 37 9.57 -0.67 0.22
N LEU A 38 9.14 0.52 0.64
CA LEU A 38 7.73 0.83 0.90
C LEU A 38 6.88 0.77 -0.38
N VAL A 39 7.37 1.34 -1.48
CA VAL A 39 6.71 1.26 -2.80
C VAL A 39 6.55 -0.20 -3.22
N LEU A 40 7.62 -0.99 -3.18
CA LEU A 40 7.57 -2.41 -3.55
C LEU A 40 6.60 -3.21 -2.66
N SER A 41 6.61 -2.97 -1.35
CA SER A 41 5.64 -3.59 -0.43
C SER A 41 4.21 -3.21 -0.78
N THR A 42 3.96 -1.96 -1.14
CA THR A 42 2.63 -1.46 -1.52
C THR A 42 2.19 -2.05 -2.86
N SER A 43 3.07 -2.10 -3.86
CA SER A 43 2.81 -2.69 -5.17
C SER A 43 2.45 -4.17 -5.07
N THR A 44 3.17 -4.94 -4.24
CA THR A 44 2.85 -6.36 -4.03
C THR A 44 1.51 -6.56 -3.31
N ARG A 45 1.13 -5.66 -2.39
CA ARG A 45 -0.22 -5.66 -1.79
C ARG A 45 -1.29 -5.33 -2.83
N LEU A 46 -1.06 -4.35 -3.69
CA LEU A 46 -1.99 -3.96 -4.75
C LEU A 46 -2.21 -5.10 -5.74
N GLY A 47 -1.14 -5.78 -6.15
CA GLY A 47 -1.21 -6.96 -7.02
C GLY A 47 -2.17 -8.01 -6.46
N ARG A 48 -2.01 -8.38 -5.18
CA ARG A 48 -2.91 -9.34 -4.52
C ARG A 48 -4.36 -8.86 -4.45
N VAL A 49 -4.60 -7.56 -4.29
CA VAL A 49 -5.95 -6.97 -4.31
C VAL A 49 -6.55 -7.09 -5.71
N VAL A 50 -5.79 -6.79 -6.76
CA VAL A 50 -6.22 -6.93 -8.16
C VAL A 50 -6.49 -8.40 -8.53
N ASP A 51 -5.64 -9.32 -8.08
CA ASP A 51 -5.84 -10.76 -8.28
C ASP A 51 -7.15 -11.24 -7.63
N ARG A 52 -7.49 -10.72 -6.44
CA ARG A 52 -8.78 -10.97 -5.80
C ARG A 52 -9.95 -10.39 -6.60
N VAL A 53 -9.86 -9.17 -7.13
CA VAL A 53 -10.91 -8.61 -8.00
C VAL A 53 -11.16 -9.52 -9.19
N ARG A 54 -10.10 -9.97 -9.86
CA ARG A 54 -10.22 -10.87 -11.03
C ARG A 54 -10.86 -12.21 -10.66
N ALA A 55 -10.49 -12.79 -9.51
CA ALA A 55 -11.11 -14.02 -9.04
C ALA A 55 -12.61 -13.85 -8.71
N LEU A 56 -12.98 -12.69 -8.14
CA LEU A 56 -14.38 -12.33 -7.88
C LEU A 56 -15.15 -12.12 -9.18
N GLU A 57 -14.58 -11.42 -10.15
CA GLU A 57 -15.15 -11.19 -11.48
C GLU A 57 -15.50 -12.51 -12.16
N VAL A 58 -14.57 -13.49 -12.15
CA VAL A 58 -14.81 -14.83 -12.68
C VAL A 58 -15.99 -15.50 -11.97
N ARG A 59 -16.03 -15.45 -10.63
CA ARG A 59 -17.16 -16.01 -9.84
C ARG A 59 -18.49 -15.32 -10.14
N VAL A 60 -18.50 -14.00 -10.31
CA VAL A 60 -19.71 -13.26 -10.72
C VAL A 60 -20.15 -13.72 -12.10
N GLY A 61 -19.21 -13.86 -13.05
CA GLY A 61 -19.51 -14.38 -14.38
C GLY A 61 -20.16 -15.76 -14.31
N GLU A 62 -19.57 -16.68 -13.55
CA GLU A 62 -20.13 -18.03 -13.35
C GLU A 62 -21.54 -18.01 -12.77
N LEU A 63 -21.81 -17.11 -11.80
CA LEU A 63 -23.15 -16.93 -11.22
C LEU A 63 -24.13 -16.32 -12.23
N ILE A 64 -23.78 -15.21 -12.90
CA ILE A 64 -24.67 -14.48 -13.81
C ILE A 64 -25.02 -15.31 -15.05
N TYR A 65 -24.07 -16.05 -15.60
CA TYR A 65 -24.22 -16.85 -16.82
C TYR A 65 -24.62 -18.32 -16.55
N ALA A 66 -24.84 -18.71 -15.30
CA ALA A 66 -25.37 -20.04 -15.00
C ALA A 66 -26.74 -20.24 -15.67
N GLN A 67 -26.85 -21.28 -16.50
CA GLN A 67 -28.09 -21.62 -17.21
C GLN A 67 -29.20 -22.08 -16.26
N ASP A 68 -28.84 -22.61 -15.09
CA ASP A 68 -29.78 -23.19 -14.12
C ASP A 68 -29.75 -22.39 -12.81
N LYS A 69 -30.42 -21.23 -12.80
CA LYS A 69 -30.44 -20.30 -11.66
C LYS A 69 -31.19 -20.86 -10.45
N ASP A 70 -32.17 -21.73 -10.69
CA ASP A 70 -32.99 -22.37 -9.65
C ASP A 70 -32.30 -23.56 -8.96
N ALA A 71 -31.26 -24.13 -9.59
CA ALA A 71 -30.45 -25.19 -9.00
C ALA A 71 -29.44 -24.66 -7.95
N ILE A 72 -29.27 -23.33 -7.87
CA ILE A 72 -28.30 -22.68 -6.99
C ILE A 72 -29.03 -22.16 -5.74
N PRO A 73 -28.87 -22.81 -4.56
CA PRO A 73 -29.50 -22.33 -3.34
C PRO A 73 -28.97 -20.93 -2.98
N LEU A 74 -29.90 -20.01 -2.71
CA LEU A 74 -29.61 -18.60 -2.34
C LEU A 74 -28.87 -17.80 -3.44
N TYR A 75 -29.23 -18.01 -4.71
CA TYR A 75 -28.65 -17.29 -5.85
C TYR A 75 -28.58 -15.76 -5.67
N GLU A 76 -29.71 -15.11 -5.36
CA GLU A 76 -29.80 -13.67 -5.13
C GLU A 76 -28.86 -13.18 -4.02
N LYS A 77 -28.82 -13.90 -2.90
CA LYS A 77 -27.97 -13.56 -1.76
C LYS A 77 -26.48 -13.75 -2.06
N ARG A 78 -26.11 -14.70 -2.93
CA ARG A 78 -24.72 -14.87 -3.38
C ARG A 78 -24.31 -13.72 -4.30
N VAL A 79 -25.17 -13.33 -5.25
CA VAL A 79 -24.92 -12.22 -6.16
C VAL A 79 -24.74 -10.91 -5.39
N GLU A 80 -25.61 -10.62 -4.43
CA GLU A 80 -25.52 -9.43 -3.56
C GLU A 80 -24.16 -9.36 -2.84
N VAL A 81 -23.74 -10.46 -2.21
CA VAL A 81 -22.46 -10.54 -1.50
C VAL A 81 -21.27 -10.34 -2.43
N VAL A 82 -21.29 -10.92 -3.63
CA VAL A 82 -20.15 -10.75 -4.56
C VAL A 82 -20.08 -9.32 -5.09
N ILE A 83 -21.22 -8.66 -5.32
CA ILE A 83 -21.27 -7.24 -5.72
C ILE A 83 -20.69 -6.34 -4.62
N ASP A 84 -21.09 -6.55 -3.36
CA ASP A 84 -20.54 -5.80 -2.21
C ASP A 84 -19.02 -5.98 -2.08
N LEU A 85 -18.54 -7.19 -2.31
CA LEU A 85 -17.12 -7.50 -2.30
C LEU A 85 -16.37 -6.77 -3.44
N ILE A 86 -16.95 -6.64 -4.63
CA ILE A 86 -16.34 -5.90 -5.74
C ILE A 86 -16.18 -4.42 -5.40
N ASP A 87 -17.21 -3.77 -4.84
CA ASP A 87 -17.16 -2.36 -4.45
C ASP A 87 -16.09 -2.11 -3.38
N LEU A 88 -15.98 -3.04 -2.43
CA LEU A 88 -15.02 -2.95 -1.34
C LEU A 88 -13.58 -3.10 -1.82
N VAL A 89 -13.29 -4.11 -2.65
CA VAL A 89 -11.94 -4.35 -3.19
C VAL A 89 -11.54 -3.21 -4.15
N THR A 90 -12.51 -2.63 -4.87
CA THR A 90 -12.32 -1.44 -5.72
C THR A 90 -11.94 -0.20 -4.89
N SER A 91 -12.64 0.05 -3.78
CA SER A 91 -12.32 1.14 -2.85
C SER A 91 -10.91 0.99 -2.27
N ARG A 92 -10.52 -0.23 -1.89
CA ARG A 92 -9.16 -0.55 -1.40
C ARG A 92 -8.08 -0.29 -2.44
N SER A 93 -8.31 -0.71 -3.68
CA SER A 93 -7.38 -0.47 -4.79
C SER A 93 -7.10 1.02 -4.98
N ARG A 94 -8.14 1.86 -4.94
CA ARG A 94 -8.00 3.32 -5.08
C ARG A 94 -7.17 3.95 -3.97
N LEU A 95 -7.29 3.45 -2.73
CA LEU A 95 -6.50 3.96 -1.61
C LEU A 95 -5.02 3.56 -1.72
N LEU A 96 -4.73 2.33 -2.15
CA LEU A 96 -3.37 1.87 -2.43
C LEU A 96 -2.72 2.66 -3.57
N GLN A 97 -3.47 2.94 -4.65
CA GLN A 97 -2.98 3.76 -5.75
C GLN A 97 -2.59 5.17 -5.27
N ARG A 98 -3.41 5.80 -4.43
CA ARG A 98 -3.11 7.12 -3.85
C ARG A 98 -1.90 7.10 -2.90
N ALA A 99 -1.71 6.02 -2.14
CA ALA A 99 -0.51 5.86 -1.30
C ALA A 99 0.74 5.70 -2.18
N MET A 100 0.64 4.90 -3.24
CA MET A 100 1.73 4.64 -4.17
C MET A 100 2.15 5.92 -4.91
N THR A 101 1.22 6.73 -5.40
CA THR A 101 1.55 8.03 -6.02
C THR A 101 2.24 8.98 -5.04
N THR A 102 1.79 9.01 -3.79
CA THR A 102 2.42 9.82 -2.74
C THR A 102 3.86 9.39 -2.46
N PHE A 103 4.14 8.08 -2.40
CA PHE A 103 5.51 7.58 -2.25
C PHE A 103 6.38 7.89 -3.46
N TYR A 104 5.84 7.86 -4.68
CA TYR A 104 6.56 8.29 -5.88
C TYR A 104 6.92 9.78 -5.81
N TYR A 105 6.04 10.65 -5.32
CA TYR A 105 6.40 12.06 -5.09
C TYR A 105 7.54 12.20 -4.08
N GLY A 106 7.47 11.51 -2.93
CA GLY A 106 8.56 11.52 -1.93
C GLY A 106 9.90 11.04 -2.51
N LEU A 107 9.86 9.95 -3.30
CA LEU A 107 11.03 9.41 -4.00
C LEU A 107 11.66 10.45 -4.94
N MET A 108 10.85 11.16 -5.73
CA MET A 108 11.32 12.20 -6.63
C MET A 108 11.98 13.34 -5.87
N PHE A 109 11.45 13.75 -4.72
CA PHE A 109 12.08 14.77 -3.87
C PHE A 109 13.41 14.31 -3.26
N PHE A 110 13.58 13.04 -2.89
CA PHE A 110 14.89 12.56 -2.41
C PHE A 110 15.92 12.43 -3.53
N ILE A 111 15.50 12.01 -4.72
CA ILE A 111 16.37 12.05 -5.90
C ILE A 111 16.79 13.50 -6.17
N LEU A 112 15.84 14.44 -6.14
CA LEU A 112 16.12 15.87 -6.29
C LEU A 112 17.05 16.40 -5.18
N THR A 113 16.92 15.91 -3.95
CA THR A 113 17.82 16.24 -2.84
C THR A 113 19.25 15.75 -3.13
N SER A 114 19.41 14.53 -3.66
CA SER A 114 20.71 14.00 -4.05
C SER A 114 21.35 14.84 -5.17
N VAL A 115 20.56 15.24 -6.17
CA VAL A 115 21.02 16.15 -7.25
C VAL A 115 21.37 17.54 -6.68
N ALA A 116 20.59 18.07 -5.74
CA ALA A 116 20.88 19.34 -5.10
C ALA A 116 22.20 19.30 -4.33
N ILE A 117 22.50 18.21 -3.62
CA ILE A 117 23.81 18.01 -2.97
C ILE A 117 24.93 18.00 -4.01
N ALA A 118 24.75 17.32 -5.14
CA ALA A 118 25.69 17.32 -6.25
C ALA A 118 26.00 18.74 -6.75
N ILE A 119 24.98 19.58 -6.91
CA ILE A 119 25.12 20.99 -7.31
C ILE A 119 25.90 21.80 -6.27
N VAL A 120 25.66 21.57 -4.97
CA VAL A 120 26.42 22.22 -3.88
C VAL A 120 27.90 21.86 -3.93
N GLY A 121 28.25 20.63 -4.33
CA GLY A 121 29.64 20.22 -4.52
C GLY A 121 30.38 21.03 -5.59
N ILE A 122 29.67 21.52 -6.61
CA ILE A 122 30.24 22.33 -7.70
C ILE A 122 30.22 23.83 -7.33
N PHE A 123 29.14 24.30 -6.70
CA PHE A 123 28.91 25.71 -6.37
C PHE A 123 28.58 25.93 -4.88
N PRO A 124 29.55 25.73 -3.97
CA PRO A 124 29.29 25.70 -2.52
C PRO A 124 28.90 27.05 -1.91
N ALA A 125 29.31 28.17 -2.51
CA ALA A 125 29.11 29.51 -1.95
C ALA A 125 27.66 30.01 -2.01
N VAL A 126 26.86 29.51 -2.96
CA VAL A 126 25.51 30.06 -3.25
C VAL A 126 24.39 29.07 -2.85
N TYR A 127 24.62 27.76 -3.02
CA TYR A 127 23.54 26.77 -2.94
C TYR A 127 23.53 25.92 -1.68
N ARG A 128 24.36 26.20 -0.67
CA ARG A 128 24.52 25.37 0.54
C ARG A 128 23.21 25.06 1.27
N TRP A 129 22.25 25.97 1.22
CA TRP A 129 20.94 25.83 1.86
C TRP A 129 19.89 25.06 1.03
N LEU A 130 20.12 24.85 -0.26
CA LEU A 130 19.14 24.30 -1.21
C LEU A 130 18.70 22.85 -0.91
N PRO A 131 19.58 21.92 -0.49
CA PRO A 131 19.17 20.53 -0.24
C PRO A 131 18.22 20.37 0.97
N ILE A 132 18.29 21.28 1.94
CA ILE A 132 17.55 21.21 3.20
C ILE A 132 16.02 21.26 2.97
N PRO A 133 15.45 22.30 2.34
CA PRO A 133 14.01 22.38 2.11
C PRO A 133 13.49 21.27 1.20
N ILE A 134 14.27 20.89 0.17
CA ILE A 134 13.90 19.81 -0.76
C ILE A 134 13.78 18.47 -0.02
N GLY A 135 14.74 18.17 0.86
CA GLY A 135 14.72 16.96 1.69
C GLY A 135 13.54 16.93 2.65
N ILE A 136 13.23 18.07 3.29
CA ILE A 136 12.08 18.20 4.20
C ILE A 136 10.76 17.94 3.46
N VAL A 137 10.59 18.49 2.26
CA VAL A 137 9.41 18.22 1.45
C VAL A 137 9.28 16.73 1.14
N GLY A 138 10.38 16.06 0.78
CA GLY A 138 10.39 14.60 0.57
C GLY A 138 9.95 13.80 1.81
N ILE A 139 10.40 14.20 3.01
CA ILE A 139 10.00 13.57 4.27
C ILE A 139 8.50 13.77 4.54
N ILE A 140 7.95 14.94 4.26
CA ILE A 140 6.51 15.23 4.43
C ILE A 140 5.66 14.35 3.51
N PHE A 141 6.06 14.19 2.24
CA PHE A 141 5.39 13.27 1.31
C PHE A 141 5.45 11.83 1.80
N LEU A 142 6.61 11.37 2.27
CA LEU A 142 6.74 10.03 2.84
C LEU A 142 5.80 9.84 4.04
N PHE A 143 5.79 10.78 4.98
CA PHE A 143 4.96 10.71 6.18
C PHE A 143 3.46 10.67 5.82
N TYR A 144 3.04 11.52 4.87
CA TYR A 144 1.67 11.52 4.37
C TYR A 144 1.30 10.18 3.69
N GLY A 145 2.21 9.62 2.88
CA GLY A 145 2.03 8.32 2.23
C GLY A 145 1.92 7.18 3.25
N SER A 146 2.74 7.20 4.29
CA SER A 146 2.69 6.21 5.39
C SER A 146 1.37 6.28 6.16
N ILE A 147 0.84 7.48 6.43
CA ILE A 147 -0.49 7.64 7.04
C ILE A 147 -1.59 7.05 6.15
N LEU A 148 -1.50 7.27 4.84
CA LEU A 148 -2.49 6.75 3.90
C LEU A 148 -2.48 5.21 3.86
N MET A 149 -1.30 4.60 3.93
CA MET A 149 -1.15 3.14 4.10
C MET A 149 -1.72 2.64 5.43
N LEU A 150 -1.50 3.35 6.55
CA LEU A 150 -2.08 2.96 7.85
C LEU A 150 -3.60 2.97 7.81
N LYS A 151 -4.21 3.93 7.11
CA LYS A 151 -5.66 3.97 6.89
C LYS A 151 -6.12 2.75 6.08
N GLU A 152 -5.42 2.39 5.01
CA GLU A 152 -5.74 1.18 4.24
C GLU A 152 -5.67 -0.07 5.10
N THR A 153 -4.59 -0.24 5.87
CA THR A 153 -4.41 -1.44 6.69
C THR A 153 -5.56 -1.59 7.70
N ARG A 154 -6.03 -0.48 8.28
CA ARG A 154 -7.22 -0.49 9.15
C ARG A 154 -8.49 -0.88 8.41
N MET A 155 -8.72 -0.36 7.20
CA MET A 155 -9.87 -0.75 6.37
C MET A 155 -9.81 -2.22 5.92
N ALA A 156 -8.61 -2.73 5.64
CA ALA A 156 -8.38 -4.13 5.30
C ALA A 156 -8.74 -5.08 6.46
N THR A 157 -8.37 -4.73 7.69
CA THR A 157 -8.77 -5.50 8.89
C THR A 157 -10.28 -5.46 9.11
N ALA A 158 -10.92 -4.31 8.90
CA ALA A 158 -12.37 -4.20 9.00
C ALA A 158 -13.09 -5.10 7.96
N THR A 159 -12.60 -5.09 6.72
CA THR A 159 -13.12 -5.93 5.62
C THR A 159 -13.00 -7.43 5.93
N ILE A 160 -11.84 -7.88 6.40
CA ILE A 160 -11.60 -9.30 6.70
C ILE A 160 -12.54 -9.77 7.81
N ASN A 161 -12.80 -8.93 8.81
CA ASN A 161 -13.74 -9.27 9.87
C ASN A 161 -15.17 -9.43 9.32
N GLU A 162 -15.61 -8.59 8.38
CA GLU A 162 -16.93 -8.75 7.76
C GLU A 162 -17.03 -9.94 6.81
N GLU A 163 -16.00 -10.21 6.00
CA GLU A 163 -15.94 -11.43 5.18
C GLU A 163 -16.00 -12.69 6.05
N MET A 164 -15.29 -12.69 7.18
CA MET A 164 -15.27 -13.80 8.12
C MET A 164 -16.64 -13.97 8.81
N ASP A 165 -17.30 -12.87 9.17
CA ASP A 165 -18.68 -12.90 9.71
C ASP A 165 -19.67 -13.47 8.69
N PHE A 166 -19.57 -13.10 7.41
CA PHE A 166 -20.40 -13.66 6.33
C PHE A 166 -20.13 -15.16 6.14
N VAL A 167 -18.86 -15.58 6.10
CA VAL A 167 -18.47 -16.99 5.99
C VAL A 167 -18.99 -17.78 7.19
N TRP A 168 -18.95 -17.22 8.39
CA TRP A 168 -19.54 -17.83 9.59
C TRP A 168 -21.06 -17.95 9.52
N GLU A 169 -21.76 -16.94 8.99
CA GLU A 169 -23.21 -17.02 8.80
C GLU A 169 -23.59 -18.09 7.76
N LEU A 170 -22.84 -18.15 6.65
CA LEU A 170 -23.02 -19.17 5.62
C LEU A 170 -22.69 -20.57 6.16
N ALA A 171 -21.60 -20.71 6.90
CA ALA A 171 -21.23 -21.95 7.57
C ALA A 171 -22.32 -22.41 8.54
N ARG A 172 -22.95 -21.50 9.30
CA ARG A 172 -24.04 -21.83 10.21
C ARG A 172 -25.32 -22.29 9.50
N LYS A 173 -25.58 -21.78 8.28
CA LYS A 173 -26.77 -22.15 7.47
C LYS A 173 -26.57 -23.45 6.67
N VAL A 174 -25.35 -23.77 6.26
CA VAL A 174 -25.04 -24.92 5.40
C VAL A 174 -24.43 -26.10 6.18
N ALA A 175 -23.84 -25.86 7.36
CA ALA A 175 -23.23 -26.92 8.15
C ALA A 175 -24.28 -27.94 8.67
N PRO A 176 -24.00 -29.25 8.58
CA PRO A 176 -24.76 -30.27 9.28
C PRO A 176 -24.84 -29.93 10.77
N LYS A 177 -25.99 -30.18 11.40
CA LYS A 177 -26.28 -29.82 12.80
C LYS A 177 -25.24 -30.35 13.79
N ASP A 178 -24.55 -31.43 13.40
CA ASP A 178 -23.51 -32.14 14.16
C ASP A 178 -22.19 -31.36 14.28
N VAL A 179 -21.89 -30.49 13.30
CA VAL A 179 -20.64 -29.71 13.23
C VAL A 179 -20.84 -28.29 13.77
N ALA A 180 -22.03 -27.71 13.56
CA ALA A 180 -22.40 -26.39 14.06
C ALA A 180 -22.40 -26.31 15.61
N ALA A 181 -22.68 -27.43 16.29
CA ALA A 181 -22.66 -27.51 17.75
C ALA A 181 -21.24 -27.50 18.36
N ARG A 182 -20.19 -27.77 17.56
CA ARG A 182 -18.79 -27.85 18.04
C ARG A 182 -18.04 -26.51 18.03
N TYR A 183 -18.54 -25.51 17.31
CA TYR A 183 -17.84 -24.22 17.13
C TYR A 183 -18.80 -23.04 17.34
N ASP A 184 -18.79 -22.50 18.57
CA ASP A 184 -19.49 -21.27 18.91
C ASP A 184 -18.56 -20.06 18.69
N HIS A 185 -18.88 -19.23 17.69
CA HIS A 185 -18.08 -18.04 17.39
C HIS A 185 -18.49 -16.90 18.35
N LYS A 186 -17.59 -16.55 19.29
CA LYS A 186 -17.74 -15.38 20.17
C LYS A 186 -17.68 -14.09 19.34
N GLY A 187 -18.85 -13.50 19.10
CA GLY A 187 -19.05 -12.41 18.15
C GLY A 187 -18.66 -10.99 18.58
N ARG A 188 -18.63 -10.14 17.54
CA ARG A 188 -18.62 -8.65 17.43
C ARG A 188 -17.69 -7.86 18.36
N ILE A 189 -16.75 -7.16 17.73
CA ILE A 189 -16.06 -6.02 18.34
C ILE A 189 -17.08 -4.88 18.56
N LYS A 190 -17.26 -4.52 19.82
CA LYS A 190 -18.16 -3.46 20.31
C LYS A 190 -17.76 -2.11 19.71
N GLY A 191 -18.61 -1.50 18.88
CA GLY A 191 -18.45 -0.10 18.44
C GLY A 191 -18.53 0.22 16.95
N TYR A 192 -18.72 -0.75 16.05
CA TYR A 192 -18.86 -0.50 14.61
C TYR A 192 -20.35 -0.51 14.18
N ASN A 193 -20.87 0.65 13.78
CA ASN A 193 -22.11 0.76 13.02
C ASN A 193 -21.73 0.58 11.54
N GLY A 194 -22.02 -0.60 11.00
CA GLY A 194 -21.90 -0.86 9.57
C GLY A 194 -22.80 0.05 8.72
N PRO A 195 -22.72 -0.05 7.38
CA PRO A 195 -23.57 0.73 6.48
C PRO A 195 -25.05 0.52 6.83
N LYS A 196 -25.80 1.61 6.99
CA LYS A 196 -27.24 1.52 7.24
C LYS A 196 -27.89 0.90 6.01
N VAL A 197 -28.38 -0.33 6.17
CA VAL A 197 -29.30 -0.99 5.25
C VAL A 197 -30.46 -0.02 4.97
N SER A 198 -30.55 0.47 3.74
CA SER A 198 -31.77 1.13 3.28
C SER A 198 -32.87 0.08 3.30
N LYS A 199 -33.80 0.21 4.24
CA LYS A 199 -35.06 -0.56 4.24
C LYS A 199 -35.95 -0.06 3.11
N THR A 200 -35.60 -0.43 1.90
CA THR A 200 -36.41 -0.36 0.69
C THR A 200 -35.93 -1.57 -0.10
N LEU A 201 -36.56 -2.74 -0.03
CA LEU A 201 -37.95 -2.97 -0.39
C LEU A 201 -38.41 -4.23 0.35
N GLY A 202 -39.38 -4.07 1.25
CA GLY A 202 -40.28 -5.17 1.60
C GLY A 202 -41.20 -5.40 0.40
N GLY A 203 -41.41 -6.66 0.06
CA GLY A 203 -42.32 -7.04 -1.01
C GLY A 203 -43.74 -6.56 -0.75
N GLU A 204 -44.43 -6.25 -1.84
CA GLU A 204 -45.54 -7.04 -2.39
C GLU A 204 -45.37 -7.09 -3.91
#